data_AF-A0AAE0QPZ7-F1
#
_entry.id   AF-A0AAE0QPZ7-F1
#
_cell.length_a   1.000
_cell.length_b   1.000
_cell.length_c   1.000
_cell.angle_alpha   90.00
_cell.angle_beta   90.00
_cell.angle_gamma   90.00
#
_symmetry.space_group_name_H-M   'P 1'
#
loop_
_entity.id
_entity.type
_entity.pdbx_description
1 polymer ?
#
loop_
_entity_poly.entity_id
_entity_poly.type
_entity_poly.pdbx_seq_one_letter_code
_entity_poly.pdbx_strand_id
1 'polypeptide(L)'
;MEYFVLLQAAGGEGIAEVIRETGRKVLGVSSGRRKEDKETWWWNEEVQDSIQRKRLAKKKWDMDRTEENRQEYKELQRRVKREVSKAKQKAYEELYTRLDTREGEKDLYRLARQRDRDGKDVQQVRVIKDRDGRVLTSEESVQRRWKEYFEELMNEENEREKRVEGVNSVEQKVDKIRKDEVRKALKRMKSGKAVGPDDIPVEVWKCLGEAAVEFFS
;
A
#
# COMPACT_ATOMS: atom_id res chain seq x y z
N MET A 1 -7.41 -29.17 40.48
CA MET A 1 -7.27 -27.83 39.90
C MET A 1 -5.90 -27.30 40.27
N GLU A 2 -4.87 -27.60 39.49
CA GLU A 2 -3.55 -26.94 39.66
C GLU A 2 -2.61 -27.06 38.45
N TYR A 3 -2.92 -27.90 37.45
CA TYR A 3 -2.08 -28.03 36.25
C TYR A 3 -2.43 -27.09 35.08
N PHE A 4 -3.42 -26.20 35.23
CA PHE A 4 -3.91 -25.36 34.12
C PHE A 4 -3.44 -23.89 34.17
N VAL A 5 -2.64 -23.49 35.16
CA VAL A 5 -2.22 -22.08 35.32
C VAL A 5 -0.78 -21.81 34.88
N LEU A 6 0.05 -22.84 34.65
CA LEU A 6 1.47 -22.63 34.27
C LEU A 6 1.76 -22.65 32.76
N LEU A 7 0.77 -22.89 31.89
CA LEU A 7 1.00 -23.03 30.44
C LEU A 7 0.45 -21.87 29.59
N GLN A 8 0.13 -20.73 30.20
CA GLN A 8 -0.40 -19.58 29.48
C GLN A 8 0.46 -18.30 29.56
N ALA A 9 1.66 -18.37 30.15
CA ALA A 9 2.54 -17.21 30.32
C ALA A 9 3.83 -17.20 29.46
N ALA A 10 4.16 -18.27 28.72
CA ALA A 10 5.47 -18.37 28.04
C ALA A 10 5.43 -18.45 26.49
N GLY A 11 4.26 -18.43 25.86
CA GLY A 11 4.15 -18.66 24.41
C GLY A 11 4.26 -17.41 23.52
N GLY A 12 3.91 -16.23 24.04
CA GLY A 12 3.81 -15.00 23.23
C GLY A 12 5.13 -14.25 23.04
N GLU A 13 5.97 -14.22 24.08
CA GLU A 13 7.23 -13.46 24.05
C GLU A 13 8.30 -14.14 23.18
N GLY A 14 8.42 -15.46 23.24
CA GLY A 14 9.39 -16.22 22.46
C GLY A 14 9.12 -16.18 20.95
N ILE A 15 7.86 -16.28 20.52
CA ILE A 15 7.51 -16.20 19.09
C ILE A 15 7.80 -14.79 18.54
N ALA A 16 7.46 -13.75 19.31
CA ALA A 16 7.74 -12.38 18.90
C ALA A 16 9.25 -12.11 18.79
N GLU A 17 10.06 -12.71 19.67
CA GLU A 17 11.50 -12.62 19.63
C GLU A 17 12.10 -13.34 18.42
N VAL A 18 11.68 -14.58 18.15
CA VAL A 18 12.10 -15.35 16.98
C VAL A 18 11.74 -14.63 15.68
N ILE A 19 10.55 -14.05 15.57
CA ILE A 19 10.13 -13.26 14.40
C ILE A 19 11.00 -12.02 14.24
N ARG A 20 11.31 -11.29 15.32
CA ARG A 20 12.17 -10.10 15.26
C ARG A 20 13.59 -10.46 14.87
N GLU A 21 14.15 -11.52 15.43
CA GLU A 21 15.51 -11.96 15.14
C GLU A 21 15.65 -12.48 13.70
N THR A 22 14.70 -13.30 13.26
CA THR A 22 14.62 -13.78 11.87
C THR A 22 14.43 -12.61 10.91
N GLY A 23 13.54 -11.67 11.23
CA GLY A 23 13.32 -10.46 10.43
C GLY A 23 14.58 -9.60 10.32
N ARG A 24 15.33 -9.39 11.41
CA ARG A 24 16.60 -8.65 11.37
C ARG A 24 17.67 -9.37 10.55
N LYS A 25 17.73 -10.70 10.63
CA LYS A 25 18.72 -11.52 9.93
C LYS A 25 18.46 -11.60 8.43
N VAL A 26 17.19 -11.75 8.03
CA VAL A 26 16.79 -11.93 6.62
C VAL A 26 16.57 -10.59 5.92
N LEU A 27 15.89 -9.65 6.57
CA LEU A 27 15.47 -8.38 5.95
C LEU A 27 16.37 -7.20 6.32
N GLY A 28 17.28 -7.37 7.29
CA GLY A 28 18.08 -6.28 7.84
C GLY A 28 17.27 -5.32 8.71
N VAL A 29 17.96 -4.33 9.28
CA VAL A 29 17.32 -3.27 10.09
C VAL A 29 17.29 -1.99 9.26
N SER A 30 16.11 -1.50 8.91
CA SER A 30 15.99 -0.15 8.34
C SER A 30 16.43 0.88 9.39
N SER A 31 17.08 1.98 8.96
CA SER A 31 17.66 2.99 9.86
C SER A 31 16.65 3.79 10.70
N GLY A 32 15.39 3.34 10.78
CA GLY A 32 14.37 3.87 11.68
C GLY A 32 13.92 5.30 11.35
N ARG A 33 14.58 5.99 10.42
CA ARG A 33 14.07 7.23 9.86
C ARG A 33 12.87 6.88 9.01
N ARG A 34 11.70 6.78 9.65
CA ARG A 34 10.47 7.21 8.99
C ARG A 34 10.84 8.53 8.33
N LYS A 35 10.68 8.61 7.01
CA LYS A 35 10.45 9.91 6.39
C LYS A 35 9.29 10.44 7.22
N GLU A 36 9.54 11.40 8.12
CA GLU A 36 8.44 12.21 8.62
C GLU A 36 7.72 12.62 7.36
N ASP A 37 6.45 12.23 7.24
CA ASP A 37 5.63 12.64 6.12
C ASP A 37 5.65 14.16 6.16
N LYS A 38 6.53 14.76 5.35
CA LYS A 38 6.71 16.20 5.19
C LYS A 38 5.46 16.84 4.61
N GLU A 39 4.33 16.15 4.54
CA GLU A 39 3.08 16.69 4.04
C GLU A 39 2.39 17.60 5.07
N THR A 40 2.80 17.59 6.35
CA THR A 40 2.12 18.31 7.44
C THR A 40 2.88 19.49 8.04
N TRP A 41 4.02 19.93 7.50
CA TRP A 41 4.75 21.09 8.04
C TRP A 41 3.98 22.42 8.01
N TRP A 42 2.92 22.51 7.19
CA TRP A 42 1.99 23.65 7.11
C TRP A 42 0.66 23.38 7.84
N TRP A 43 0.51 22.24 8.53
CA TRP A 43 -0.72 21.89 9.23
C TRP A 43 -0.90 22.76 10.49
N ASN A 44 -2.10 23.28 10.69
CA ASN A 44 -2.45 24.07 11.85
C ASN A 44 -3.89 23.78 12.31
N GLU A 45 -4.25 24.28 13.49
CA GLU A 45 -5.58 24.07 14.09
C GLU A 45 -6.71 24.66 13.22
N GLU A 46 -6.47 25.79 12.56
CA GLU A 46 -7.44 26.47 11.69
C GLU A 46 -7.82 25.61 10.47
N VAL A 47 -6.82 24.99 9.82
CA VAL A 47 -7.02 24.05 8.71
C VAL A 47 -7.75 22.80 9.20
N GLN A 48 -7.39 22.29 10.38
CA GLN A 48 -8.04 21.12 10.96
C GLN A 48 -9.53 21.38 11.24
N ASP A 49 -9.86 22.47 11.92
CA ASP A 49 -11.23 22.87 12.23
C ASP A 49 -12.05 23.13 10.94
N SER A 50 -11.48 23.83 9.96
CA SER A 50 -12.16 24.07 8.68
C SER A 50 -12.47 22.76 7.92
N ILE A 51 -11.57 21.78 7.97
CA ILE A 51 -11.79 20.44 7.38
C ILE A 51 -12.86 19.68 8.15
N GLN A 52 -12.89 19.76 9.49
CA GLN A 52 -13.93 19.14 10.30
C GLN A 52 -15.31 19.71 9.98
N ARG A 53 -15.45 21.04 9.90
CA ARG A 53 -16.70 21.71 9.49
C ARG A 53 -17.16 21.26 8.09
N LYS A 54 -16.23 21.18 7.12
CA LYS A 54 -16.53 20.66 5.78
C LYS A 54 -17.03 19.21 5.81
N ARG A 55 -16.45 18.35 6.66
CA ARG A 55 -16.87 16.95 6.82
C ARG A 55 -18.29 16.85 7.40
N LEU A 56 -18.61 17.68 8.40
CA LEU A 56 -19.97 17.75 8.97
C LEU A 56 -21.00 18.20 7.92
N ALA A 57 -20.71 19.25 7.16
CA ALA A 57 -21.59 19.71 6.10
C ALA A 57 -21.77 18.67 4.98
N LYS A 58 -20.72 17.91 4.65
CA LYS A 58 -20.83 16.79 3.70
C LYS A 58 -21.77 15.71 4.23
N LYS A 59 -21.64 15.33 5.50
CA LYS A 59 -22.53 14.35 6.15
C LYS A 59 -23.99 14.82 6.13
N LYS A 60 -24.24 16.10 6.42
CA LYS A 60 -25.58 16.73 6.36
C LYS A 60 -26.15 16.68 4.92
N TRP A 61 -25.35 17.03 3.91
CA TRP A 61 -25.76 16.94 2.51
C TRP A 61 -26.04 15.49 2.07
N ASP A 62 -25.25 14.53 2.55
CA ASP A 62 -25.45 13.11 2.23
C ASP A 62 -26.77 12.54 2.79
N MET A 63 -27.27 13.09 3.90
CA MET A 63 -28.55 12.72 4.50
C MET A 63 -29.74 13.36 3.77
N ASP A 64 -29.77 14.69 3.68
CA ASP A 64 -31.00 15.40 3.27
C ASP A 64 -31.05 15.69 1.76
N ARG A 65 -29.90 15.67 1.07
CA ARG A 65 -29.73 15.98 -0.36
C ARG A 65 -30.40 17.26 -0.86
N THR A 66 -30.60 18.25 0.01
CA THR A 66 -31.11 19.57 -0.37
C THR A 66 -30.06 20.42 -1.09
N GLU A 67 -30.51 21.36 -1.93
CA GLU A 67 -29.60 22.26 -2.65
C GLU A 67 -28.91 23.25 -1.69
N GLU A 68 -29.57 23.66 -0.60
CA GLU A 68 -28.99 24.49 0.46
C GLU A 68 -27.78 23.80 1.11
N ASN A 69 -27.92 22.53 1.50
CA ASN A 69 -26.83 21.75 2.09
C ASN A 69 -25.67 21.52 1.09
N ARG A 70 -26.00 21.37 -0.20
CA ARG A 70 -25.01 21.28 -1.28
C ARG A 70 -24.22 22.58 -1.41
N GLN A 71 -24.90 23.72 -1.35
CA GLN A 71 -24.29 25.03 -1.44
C GLN A 71 -23.41 25.31 -0.21
N GLU A 72 -23.89 25.02 1.00
CA GLU A 72 -23.14 25.11 2.26
C GLU A 72 -21.84 24.27 2.19
N TYR A 73 -21.92 23.03 1.71
CA TYR A 73 -20.75 22.18 1.49
C TYR A 73 -19.76 22.78 0.50
N LYS A 74 -20.22 23.31 -0.66
CA LYS A 74 -19.35 23.94 -1.66
C LYS A 74 -18.64 25.17 -1.10
N GLU A 75 -19.33 25.98 -0.31
CA GLU A 75 -18.75 27.16 0.32
C GLU A 75 -17.67 26.79 1.33
N LEU A 76 -17.94 25.80 2.19
CA LEU A 76 -16.96 25.27 3.13
C LEU A 76 -15.77 24.63 2.40
N GLN A 77 -16.00 23.94 1.28
CA GLN A 77 -14.91 23.42 0.45
C GLN A 77 -14.01 24.54 -0.09
N ARG A 78 -14.60 25.66 -0.55
CA ARG A 78 -13.83 26.85 -0.98
C ARG A 78 -13.09 27.51 0.19
N ARG A 79 -13.71 27.58 1.38
CA ARG A 79 -13.05 28.09 2.59
C ARG A 79 -11.85 27.23 2.97
N VAL A 80 -11.99 25.90 3.01
CA VAL A 80 -10.87 24.98 3.27
C VAL A 80 -9.73 25.17 2.27
N LYS A 81 -10.02 25.31 0.97
CA LYS A 81 -8.98 25.57 -0.04
C LYS A 81 -8.21 26.88 0.27
N ARG A 82 -8.91 27.92 0.70
CA ARG A 82 -8.30 29.20 1.09
C ARG A 82 -7.45 29.07 2.36
N GLU A 83 -7.97 28.42 3.40
CA GLU A 83 -7.21 28.22 4.65
C GLU A 83 -5.95 27.37 4.42
N VAL A 84 -6.04 26.30 3.63
CA VAL A 84 -4.87 25.49 3.26
C VAL A 84 -3.86 26.33 2.48
N SER A 85 -4.31 27.18 1.56
CA SER A 85 -3.42 28.07 0.81
C SER A 85 -2.73 29.08 1.74
N LYS A 86 -3.47 29.66 2.69
CA LYS A 86 -2.95 30.62 3.66
C LYS A 86 -1.95 29.97 4.61
N ALA A 87 -2.25 28.78 5.12
CA ALA A 87 -1.35 28.03 6.00
C ALA A 87 -0.05 27.64 5.29
N LYS A 88 -0.13 27.18 4.04
CA LYS A 88 1.05 26.92 3.20
C LYS A 88 1.88 28.19 2.98
N GLN A 89 1.22 29.29 2.63
CA GLN A 89 1.89 30.56 2.39
C GLN A 89 2.64 31.04 3.64
N LYS A 90 1.97 31.05 4.79
CA LYS A 90 2.57 31.42 6.08
C LYS A 90 3.79 30.56 6.41
N ALA A 91 3.65 29.25 6.24
CA ALA A 91 4.76 28.33 6.51
C ALA A 91 5.95 28.61 5.56
N TYR A 92 5.70 28.88 4.27
CA TYR A 92 6.77 29.28 3.35
C TYR A 92 7.42 30.61 3.73
N GLU A 93 6.65 31.60 4.16
CA GLU A 93 7.17 32.88 4.65
C GLU A 93 8.08 32.68 5.86
N GLU A 94 7.66 31.89 6.85
CA GLU A 94 8.48 31.52 8.02
C GLU A 94 9.76 30.76 7.62
N LEU A 95 9.68 29.90 6.60
CA LEU A 95 10.86 29.24 6.07
C LEU A 95 11.80 30.26 5.43
N TYR A 96 11.31 31.16 4.57
CA TYR A 96 12.14 32.14 3.88
C TYR A 96 12.79 33.14 4.84
N THR A 97 12.06 33.64 5.83
CA THR A 97 12.64 34.53 6.86
C THR A 97 13.76 33.84 7.63
N ARG A 98 13.59 32.55 7.95
CA ARG A 98 14.64 31.75 8.60
C ARG A 98 15.85 31.54 7.70
N LEU A 99 15.66 31.31 6.40
CA LEU A 99 16.76 31.16 5.44
C LEU A 99 17.57 32.44 5.25
N ASP A 100 16.97 33.62 5.48
CA ASP A 100 17.64 34.92 5.43
C ASP A 100 18.52 35.20 6.66
N THR A 101 18.47 34.32 7.68
CA THR A 101 19.34 34.41 8.85
C THR A 101 20.65 33.65 8.66
N ARG A 102 21.68 34.04 9.42
CA ARG A 102 22.99 33.35 9.43
C ARG A 102 22.91 31.88 9.86
N GLU A 103 21.91 31.53 10.66
CA GLU A 103 21.63 30.14 11.07
C GLU A 103 20.96 29.33 9.94
N GLY A 104 20.17 30.00 9.09
CA GLY A 104 19.50 29.41 7.93
C GLY A 104 20.39 29.13 6.73
N GLU A 105 21.61 29.67 6.69
CA GLU A 105 22.57 29.47 5.59
C GLU A 105 22.87 27.97 5.37
N LYS A 106 23.06 27.20 6.45
CA LYS A 106 23.26 25.74 6.39
C LYS A 106 22.05 25.01 5.81
N ASP A 107 20.84 25.51 6.07
CA ASP A 107 19.61 24.93 5.56
C ASP A 107 19.41 25.23 4.08
N LEU A 108 19.80 26.43 3.61
CA LEU A 108 19.87 26.80 2.20
C LEU A 108 20.76 25.82 1.41
N TYR A 109 21.99 25.58 1.87
CA TYR A 109 22.88 24.61 1.22
C TYR A 109 22.30 23.19 1.24
N ARG A 110 21.61 22.80 2.32
CA ARG A 110 20.94 21.50 2.40
C ARG A 110 19.81 21.38 1.37
N LEU A 111 18.97 22.41 1.24
CA LEU A 111 17.88 22.48 0.27
C LEU A 111 18.40 22.45 -1.17
N ALA A 112 19.48 23.20 -1.46
CA ALA A 112 20.13 23.20 -2.77
C ALA A 112 20.66 21.80 -3.15
N ARG A 113 21.39 21.13 -2.24
CA ARG A 113 21.87 19.76 -2.44
C ARG A 113 20.72 18.74 -2.55
N GLN A 114 19.60 18.98 -1.90
CA GLN A 114 18.43 18.11 -2.04
C GLN A 114 17.82 18.27 -3.45
N ARG A 115 17.61 19.50 -3.93
CA ARG A 115 17.12 19.77 -5.29
C ARG A 115 18.03 19.19 -6.37
N ASP A 116 19.35 19.36 -6.22
CA ASP A 116 20.34 18.76 -7.12
C ASP A 116 20.23 17.23 -7.18
N ARG A 117 19.97 16.56 -6.04
CA ARG A 117 19.73 15.11 -6.03
C ARG A 117 18.38 14.72 -6.62
N ASP A 118 17.33 15.46 -6.33
CA ASP A 118 15.98 15.18 -6.82
C ASP A 118 15.88 15.38 -8.35
N GLY A 119 16.72 16.24 -8.93
CA GLY A 119 16.83 16.46 -10.38
C GLY A 119 17.72 15.47 -11.13
N LYS A 120 18.36 14.50 -10.45
CA LYS A 120 19.18 13.47 -11.10
C LYS A 120 18.34 12.22 -11.35
N ASP A 121 18.25 11.81 -12.61
CA ASP A 121 17.55 10.58 -13.04
C ASP A 121 18.14 9.31 -12.39
N VAL A 122 19.43 9.34 -12.05
CA VAL A 122 20.15 8.26 -11.39
C VAL A 122 20.70 8.75 -10.05
N GLN A 123 19.92 8.58 -8.97
CA GLN A 123 20.38 8.89 -7.61
C GLN A 123 21.34 7.85 -7.03
N GLN A 124 21.19 6.59 -7.47
CA GLN A 124 22.13 5.52 -7.23
C GLN A 124 22.40 4.85 -8.57
N VAL A 125 23.63 4.90 -9.04
CA VAL A 125 24.08 3.93 -10.04
C VAL A 125 23.98 2.58 -9.35
N ARG A 126 23.01 1.75 -9.75
CA ARG A 126 22.94 0.37 -9.26
C ARG A 126 24.10 -0.37 -9.89
N VAL A 127 25.21 -0.38 -9.18
CA VAL A 127 26.41 -1.07 -9.61
C VAL A 127 26.18 -2.56 -9.40
N ILE A 128 26.24 -3.31 -10.49
CA ILE A 128 26.15 -4.77 -10.46
C ILE A 128 27.51 -5.29 -10.01
N LYS A 129 27.51 -6.16 -9.01
CA LYS A 129 28.71 -6.76 -8.45
C LYS A 129 28.77 -8.25 -8.74
N ASP A 130 29.98 -8.78 -8.93
CA ASP A 130 30.21 -10.21 -8.95
C ASP A 130 30.04 -10.85 -7.56
N ARG A 131 30.24 -12.17 -7.48
CA ARG A 131 30.15 -12.95 -6.23
C ARG A 131 31.17 -12.50 -5.20
N ASP A 132 32.32 -11.99 -5.65
CA ASP A 132 33.41 -11.48 -4.82
C ASP A 132 33.20 -10.01 -4.41
N GLY A 133 32.08 -9.40 -4.78
CA GLY A 133 31.71 -8.03 -4.43
C GLY A 133 32.42 -6.95 -5.27
N ARG A 134 33.11 -7.32 -6.36
CA ARG A 134 33.74 -6.39 -7.29
C ARG A 134 32.73 -5.84 -8.28
N VAL A 135 32.92 -4.57 -8.63
CA VAL A 135 32.06 -3.84 -9.54
C VAL A 135 32.27 -4.31 -10.98
N LEU A 136 31.19 -4.74 -11.64
CA LEU A 136 31.20 -5.13 -13.04
C LEU A 136 30.98 -3.91 -13.93
N THR A 137 31.88 -3.70 -14.88
CA THR A 137 31.88 -2.54 -15.79
C THR A 137 31.67 -2.89 -17.25
N SER A 138 31.86 -4.15 -17.66
CA SER A 138 31.62 -4.61 -19.03
C SER A 138 30.24 -5.24 -19.19
N GLU A 139 29.58 -4.99 -20.33
CA GLU A 139 28.25 -5.52 -20.63
C GLU A 139 28.21 -7.06 -20.56
N GLU A 140 29.21 -7.74 -21.11
CA GLU A 140 29.33 -9.20 -21.09
C GLU A 140 29.40 -9.75 -19.65
N SER A 141 30.13 -9.08 -18.77
CA SER A 141 30.25 -9.51 -17.37
C SER A 141 28.94 -9.31 -16.61
N VAL A 142 28.23 -8.21 -16.89
CA VAL A 142 26.92 -7.93 -16.32
C VAL A 142 25.91 -8.99 -16.77
N GLN A 143 25.83 -9.30 -18.07
CA GLN A 143 24.92 -10.33 -18.59
C GLN A 143 25.21 -11.71 -18.00
N ARG A 144 26.49 -12.07 -17.86
CA ARG A 144 26.90 -13.33 -17.23
C ARG A 144 26.49 -13.38 -15.76
N ARG A 145 26.68 -12.29 -15.02
CA ARG A 145 26.27 -12.20 -13.61
C ARG A 145 24.75 -12.31 -13.43
N TRP A 146 23.98 -11.71 -14.36
CA TRP A 146 22.52 -11.86 -14.41
C TRP A 146 22.10 -13.30 -14.66
N LYS A 147 22.73 -13.97 -15.62
CA LYS A 147 22.48 -15.38 -15.93
C LYS A 147 22.75 -16.26 -14.70
N GLU A 148 23.93 -16.12 -14.09
CA GLU A 148 24.30 -16.87 -12.88
C GLU A 148 23.32 -16.64 -11.74
N TYR A 149 22.90 -15.38 -11.51
CA TYR A 149 21.95 -15.05 -10.46
C TYR A 149 20.59 -15.76 -10.65
N PHE A 150 20.06 -15.73 -11.88
CA PHE A 150 18.78 -16.36 -12.18
C PHE A 150 18.86 -17.89 -12.18
N GLU A 151 19.97 -18.47 -12.64
CA GLU A 151 20.19 -19.91 -12.53
C GLU A 151 20.24 -20.36 -11.07
N GLU A 152 20.89 -19.60 -10.18
CA GLU A 152 20.86 -19.91 -8.74
C GLU A 152 19.47 -19.72 -8.14
N LEU A 153 18.82 -18.58 -8.39
CA LEU A 153 17.51 -18.26 -7.82
C LEU A 153 16.43 -19.28 -8.21
N MET A 154 16.48 -19.81 -9.45
CA MET A 154 15.49 -20.73 -9.98
C MET A 154 15.76 -22.20 -9.61
N ASN A 155 17.03 -22.54 -9.34
CA ASN A 155 17.45 -23.91 -9.03
C ASN A 155 17.77 -24.13 -7.54
N GLU A 156 17.84 -23.07 -6.73
CA GLU A 156 17.77 -23.20 -5.28
C GLU A 156 16.37 -23.73 -4.93
N GLU A 157 16.35 -25.03 -4.64
CA GLU A 157 15.25 -25.72 -3.99
C GLU A 157 15.10 -25.09 -2.60
N ASN A 158 14.40 -23.95 -2.54
CA ASN A 158 13.92 -23.41 -1.28
C ASN A 158 13.20 -24.56 -0.59
N GLU A 159 13.45 -24.78 0.71
CA GLU A 159 12.62 -25.62 1.57
C GLU A 159 11.21 -25.00 1.61
N ARG A 160 10.47 -25.12 0.52
CA ARG A 160 9.03 -25.00 0.55
C ARG A 160 8.61 -26.12 1.45
N GLU A 161 8.18 -25.73 2.64
CA GLU A 161 7.53 -26.56 3.65
C GLU A 161 6.87 -27.75 2.93
N LYS A 162 7.49 -28.94 3.04
CA LYS A 162 6.98 -30.15 2.40
C LYS A 162 5.51 -30.19 2.77
N ARG A 163 4.62 -30.04 1.77
CA ARG A 163 3.18 -30.18 2.00
C ARG A 163 3.03 -31.48 2.77
N VAL A 164 2.52 -31.39 3.98
CA VAL A 164 2.36 -32.54 4.87
C VAL A 164 1.54 -33.57 4.08
N GLU A 165 2.20 -34.61 3.59
CA GLU A 165 1.55 -35.77 3.01
C GLU A 165 0.86 -36.48 4.17
N GLY A 166 -0.40 -36.14 4.38
CA GLY A 166 -1.14 -36.55 5.58
C GLY A 166 -2.28 -35.62 5.99
N VAL A 167 -2.65 -34.62 5.19
CA VAL A 167 -3.99 -34.03 5.37
C VAL A 167 -4.98 -35.06 4.87
N ASN A 168 -5.68 -35.71 5.82
CA ASN A 168 -6.87 -36.49 5.52
C ASN A 168 -7.74 -35.64 4.61
N SER A 169 -7.93 -36.08 3.36
CA SER A 169 -8.94 -35.51 2.48
C SER A 169 -10.26 -35.65 3.22
N VAL A 170 -10.71 -34.55 3.83
CA VAL A 170 -12.07 -34.50 4.34
C VAL A 170 -12.90 -34.53 3.08
N GLU A 171 -13.44 -35.69 2.73
CA GLU A 171 -14.50 -35.81 1.73
C GLU A 171 -15.70 -35.02 2.26
N GLN A 172 -15.64 -33.70 2.13
CA GLN A 172 -16.79 -32.85 2.26
C GLN A 172 -17.71 -33.23 1.11
N LYS A 173 -18.84 -33.86 1.45
CA LYS A 173 -19.98 -33.93 0.53
C LYS A 173 -20.39 -32.49 0.22
N VAL A 174 -19.92 -31.98 -0.92
CA VAL A 174 -20.37 -30.71 -1.47
C VAL A 174 -21.74 -30.97 -2.07
N ASP A 175 -22.76 -30.28 -1.55
CA ASP A 175 -24.10 -30.34 -2.12
C ASP A 175 -24.10 -29.81 -3.56
N LYS A 176 -24.98 -30.35 -4.40
CA LYS A 176 -25.14 -29.87 -5.78
C LYS A 176 -25.54 -28.40 -5.78
N ILE A 177 -24.91 -27.61 -6.65
CA ILE A 177 -25.17 -26.19 -6.83
C ILE A 177 -26.66 -26.00 -7.19
N ARG A 178 -27.37 -25.17 -6.44
CA ARG A 178 -28.79 -24.92 -6.70
C ARG A 178 -28.97 -23.81 -7.72
N LYS A 179 -29.94 -23.94 -8.61
CA LYS A 179 -30.31 -22.91 -9.61
C LYS A 179 -30.56 -21.52 -8.98
N ASP A 180 -31.12 -21.48 -7.77
CA ASP A 180 -31.33 -20.22 -7.05
C ASP A 180 -30.04 -19.54 -6.57
N GLU A 181 -29.01 -20.31 -6.26
CA GLU A 181 -27.69 -19.80 -5.87
C GLU A 181 -27.01 -19.18 -7.09
N VAL A 182 -27.06 -19.87 -8.22
CA VAL A 182 -26.54 -19.36 -9.51
C VAL A 182 -27.27 -18.07 -9.91
N ARG A 183 -28.60 -18.04 -9.80
CA ARG A 183 -29.39 -16.84 -10.12
C ARG A 183 -29.04 -15.66 -9.22
N LYS A 184 -28.79 -15.90 -7.92
CA LYS A 184 -28.32 -14.87 -6.98
C LYS A 184 -26.90 -14.42 -7.29
N ALA A 185 -26.01 -15.33 -7.69
CA ALA A 185 -24.63 -15.02 -8.05
C ALA A 185 -24.58 -14.14 -9.30
N LEU A 186 -25.27 -14.51 -10.38
CA LEU A 186 -25.33 -13.74 -11.63
C LEU A 186 -25.87 -12.31 -11.41
N LYS A 187 -26.89 -12.14 -10.55
CA LYS A 187 -27.41 -10.82 -10.17
C LYS A 187 -26.39 -9.97 -9.40
N ARG A 188 -25.53 -10.59 -8.59
CA ARG A 188 -24.53 -9.91 -7.75
C ARG A 188 -23.26 -9.53 -8.50
N MET A 189 -22.98 -10.15 -9.63
CA MET A 189 -21.79 -9.86 -10.43
C MET A 189 -21.79 -8.40 -10.90
N LYS A 190 -20.62 -7.74 -10.88
CA LYS A 190 -20.47 -6.34 -11.31
C LYS A 190 -20.09 -6.29 -12.77
N SER A 191 -20.74 -5.41 -13.54
CA SER A 191 -20.42 -5.14 -14.94
C SER A 191 -19.16 -4.29 -15.09
N GLY A 192 -18.50 -4.36 -16.25
CA GLY A 192 -17.29 -3.59 -16.57
C GLY A 192 -16.02 -4.10 -15.88
N LYS A 193 -15.92 -5.40 -15.64
CA LYS A 193 -14.71 -6.05 -15.11
C LYS A 193 -13.81 -6.53 -16.24
N ALA A 194 -12.50 -6.57 -15.96
CA ALA A 194 -11.53 -7.15 -16.88
C ALA A 194 -11.86 -8.62 -17.14
N VAL A 195 -11.65 -9.04 -18.38
CA VAL A 195 -12.04 -10.37 -18.85
C VAL A 195 -11.04 -11.40 -18.34
N GLY A 196 -11.54 -12.59 -18.01
CA GLY A 196 -10.71 -13.71 -17.58
C GLY A 196 -9.96 -14.38 -18.74
N PRO A 197 -9.23 -15.47 -18.47
CA PRO A 197 -8.56 -16.26 -19.50
C PRO A 197 -9.51 -16.88 -20.54
N ASP A 198 -10.81 -16.90 -20.24
CA ASP A 198 -11.89 -17.35 -21.11
C ASP A 198 -12.30 -16.30 -22.15
N ASP A 199 -11.84 -15.06 -22.01
CA ASP A 199 -12.18 -13.92 -22.88
C ASP A 199 -13.70 -13.64 -23.00
N ILE A 200 -14.49 -14.04 -21.99
CA ILE A 200 -15.94 -13.80 -21.93
C ILE A 200 -16.30 -12.72 -20.89
N PRO A 201 -16.86 -11.57 -21.30
CA PRO A 201 -17.28 -10.53 -20.38
C PRO A 201 -18.53 -10.96 -19.59
N VAL A 202 -18.62 -10.51 -18.35
CA VAL A 202 -19.70 -10.85 -17.39
C VAL A 202 -21.11 -10.46 -17.85
N GLU A 203 -21.20 -9.48 -18.74
CA GLU A 203 -22.41 -9.04 -19.39
C GLU A 203 -23.06 -10.16 -20.22
N VAL A 204 -22.26 -11.01 -20.87
CA VAL A 204 -22.74 -12.13 -21.67
C VAL A 204 -23.50 -13.12 -20.79
N TRP A 205 -22.94 -13.48 -19.64
CA TRP A 205 -23.57 -14.37 -18.67
C TRP A 205 -24.86 -13.81 -18.09
N LYS A 206 -24.95 -12.49 -17.92
CA LYS A 206 -26.19 -11.81 -17.48
C LYS A 206 -27.26 -11.77 -18.57
N CYS A 207 -26.88 -11.62 -19.84
CA CYS A 207 -27.79 -11.60 -20.98
C CYS A 207 -28.38 -12.97 -21.30
N LEU A 208 -27.62 -14.05 -21.07
CA LEU A 208 -28.05 -15.42 -21.31
C LEU A 208 -29.17 -15.90 -20.37
N GLY A 209 -29.41 -15.21 -19.25
CA GLY A 209 -30.54 -15.47 -18.36
C GLY A 209 -30.57 -16.91 -17.85
N GLU A 210 -31.70 -17.61 -18.06
CA GLU A 210 -31.88 -18.99 -17.58
C GLU A 210 -30.92 -19.99 -18.27
N ALA A 211 -30.44 -19.73 -19.48
CA ALA A 211 -29.45 -20.60 -20.13
C ALA A 211 -28.12 -20.61 -19.36
N ALA A 212 -27.72 -19.49 -18.76
CA ALA A 212 -26.57 -19.43 -17.87
C ALA A 212 -26.84 -20.13 -16.53
N VAL A 213 -28.09 -20.10 -16.05
CA VAL A 213 -28.48 -20.79 -14.82
C VAL A 213 -28.39 -22.30 -14.98
N GLU A 214 -28.87 -22.86 -16.10
CA GLU A 214 -28.74 -24.28 -16.43
C GLU A 214 -27.28 -24.69 -16.66
N PHE A 215 -26.45 -23.81 -17.21
CA PHE A 215 -25.05 -24.12 -17.47
C PHE A 215 -24.20 -24.29 -16.19
N PHE A 216 -24.53 -23.54 -15.13
CA PHE A 216 -23.79 -23.55 -13.86
C PHE A 216 -24.45 -24.37 -12.74
N SER A 217 -25.61 -25.00 -12.98
CA SER A 217 -26.34 -25.84 -12.01
C SER A 217 -26.28 -27.32 -12.36
#